data_AF-A0A372NYN4-F1
#
_entry.id   AF-A0A372NYN4-F1
#
_cell.length_a   1.000
_cell.length_b   1.000
_cell.length_c   1.000
_cell.angle_alpha   90.00
_cell.angle_beta   90.00
_cell.angle_gamma   90.00
#
_symmetry.space_group_name_H-M   'P 1'
#
loop_
_entity.id
_entity.type
_entity.pdbx_description
1 polymer ?
#
loop_
_entity_poly.entity_id
_entity_poly.type
_entity_poly.pdbx_seq_one_letter_code
_entity_poly.pdbx_strand_id
1 'polypeptide(L)'
;MDIEQLMTVLEERAITGNDRKRVELLLAAINDWPTPVESLNDFLSKLKSSLNAEEITIEVVTDRVADMTPGFDAWKMESLSSLLELLNMSGIASLNQIIANYQSLQYGKGR
;
A
#
# COMPACT_ATOMS: atom_id res chain seq x y z
N MET A 1 -12.84 -0.44 0.10
CA MET A 1 -12.02 -1.19 -0.85
C MET A 1 -11.37 -2.37 -0.15
N ASP A 2 -11.98 -3.54 -0.33
CA ASP A 2 -11.36 -4.83 -0.01
C ASP A 2 -10.32 -5.22 -1.09
N ILE A 3 -9.61 -6.33 -0.88
CA ILE A 3 -8.55 -6.76 -1.80
C ILE A 3 -9.12 -7.23 -3.16
N GLU A 4 -10.28 -7.89 -3.17
CA GLU A 4 -10.93 -8.34 -4.40
C GLU A 4 -11.32 -7.16 -5.30
N GLN A 5 -11.84 -6.08 -4.71
CA GLN A 5 -12.14 -4.83 -5.40
C GLN A 5 -10.88 -4.20 -5.98
N LEU A 6 -9.77 -4.20 -5.24
CA LEU A 6 -8.49 -3.68 -5.74
C LEU A 6 -7.96 -4.52 -6.93
N MET A 7 -8.08 -5.85 -6.86
CA MET A 7 -7.72 -6.75 -7.95
C MET A 7 -8.60 -6.49 -9.19
N THR A 8 -9.90 -6.27 -8.99
CA THR A 8 -10.82 -5.92 -10.08
C THR A 8 -10.37 -4.64 -10.78
N VAL A 9 -9.95 -3.62 -10.04
CA VAL A 9 -9.41 -2.37 -10.60
C VAL A 9 -8.18 -2.63 -11.49
N LEU A 10 -7.33 -3.59 -11.14
CA LEU A 10 -6.17 -3.98 -11.95
C LEU A 10 -6.53 -4.72 -13.25
N GLU A 11 -7.59 -5.53 -13.20
CA GLU A 11 -8.09 -6.31 -14.33
C GLU A 11 -8.88 -5.43 -15.32
N GLU A 12 -9.54 -4.39 -14.83
CA GLU A 12 -10.21 -3.41 -15.66
C GLU A 12 -9.21 -2.70 -16.59
N ARG A 13 -9.46 -2.73 -17.90
CA ARG A 13 -8.66 -2.03 -18.93
C ARG A 13 -8.62 -0.49 -18.76
N ALA A 14 -9.28 0.05 -17.74
CA ALA A 14 -9.33 1.47 -17.45
C ALA A 14 -8.04 2.01 -16.79
N ILE A 15 -7.27 1.17 -16.08
CA ILE A 15 -6.00 1.61 -15.48
C ILE A 15 -4.81 1.24 -16.37
N THR A 16 -3.95 2.20 -16.66
CA THR A 16 -2.77 2.01 -17.53
C THR A 16 -1.57 2.77 -16.98
N GLY A 17 -0.37 2.44 -17.48
CA GLY A 17 0.86 3.14 -17.12
C GLY A 17 1.14 3.16 -15.62
N ASN A 18 1.42 4.35 -15.08
CA ASN A 18 1.80 4.53 -13.68
C ASN A 18 0.71 4.14 -12.70
N ASP A 19 -0.57 4.33 -13.03
CA ASP A 19 -1.66 3.95 -12.11
C ASP A 19 -1.79 2.44 -11.99
N ARG A 20 -1.55 1.70 -13.08
CA ARG A 20 -1.45 0.25 -13.04
C ARG A 20 -0.30 -0.21 -12.13
N LYS A 21 0.89 0.35 -12.33
CA LYS A 21 2.08 0.01 -11.54
C LYS A 21 1.89 0.33 -10.05
N ARG A 22 1.20 1.43 -9.71
CA ARG A 22 0.86 1.78 -8.32
C ARG A 22 -0.05 0.74 -7.67
N VAL A 23 -1.07 0.25 -8.38
CA VAL A 23 -1.93 -0.83 -7.87
C VAL A 23 -1.15 -2.14 -7.71
N GLU A 24 -0.27 -2.48 -8.66
CA GLU A 24 0.59 -3.67 -8.58
C GLU A 24 1.54 -3.60 -7.37
N LEU A 25 2.15 -2.44 -7.10
CA LEU A 25 3.00 -2.24 -5.92
C LEU A 25 2.22 -2.32 -4.61
N LEU A 26 1.00 -1.78 -4.58
CA LEU A 26 0.14 -1.88 -3.40
C LEU A 26 -0.24 -3.35 -3.12
N LEU A 27 -0.58 -4.11 -4.15
CA LEU A 27 -0.87 -5.55 -4.04
C LEU A 27 0.37 -6.34 -3.63
N ALA A 28 1.56 -6.02 -4.16
CA ALA A 28 2.81 -6.64 -3.74
C ALA A 28 3.06 -6.39 -2.25
N ALA A 29 2.96 -5.14 -1.80
CA ALA A 29 3.12 -4.79 -0.39
C ALA A 29 2.14 -5.55 0.51
N ILE A 30 0.89 -5.74 0.07
CA ILE A 30 -0.12 -6.48 0.81
C ILE A 30 0.20 -7.99 0.86
N ASN A 31 0.60 -8.58 -0.27
CA ASN A 31 0.93 -10.01 -0.37
C ASN A 31 2.14 -10.39 0.47
N ASP A 32 3.12 -9.49 0.58
CA ASP A 32 4.33 -9.70 1.37
C ASP A 32 4.13 -9.39 2.86
N TRP A 33 2.96 -8.88 3.27
CA TRP A 33 2.71 -8.62 4.69
C TRP A 33 2.53 -9.94 5.46
N PRO A 34 3.18 -10.13 6.63
CA PRO A 34 3.27 -11.43 7.31
C PRO A 34 1.96 -11.97 7.89
N THR A 35 0.91 -11.15 7.96
CA THR A 35 -0.40 -11.56 8.46
C THR A 35 -1.44 -11.31 7.38
N PRO A 36 -2.54 -12.10 7.33
CA PRO A 36 -3.63 -11.85 6.41
C PRO A 36 -4.11 -10.40 6.46
N VAL A 37 -4.40 -9.86 5.28
CA VAL A 37 -4.91 -8.50 5.07
C VAL A 37 -6.21 -8.61 4.29
N GLU A 38 -7.29 -8.09 4.85
CA GLU A 38 -8.63 -8.22 4.25
C GLU A 38 -9.04 -7.00 3.43
N SER A 39 -8.44 -5.85 3.70
CA SER A 39 -8.75 -4.58 3.02
C SER A 39 -7.60 -3.59 3.10
N LEU A 40 -7.70 -2.51 2.31
CA LEU A 40 -6.73 -1.41 2.38
C LEU A 40 -6.68 -0.74 3.77
N ASN A 41 -7.83 -0.61 4.45
CA ASN A 41 -7.89 -0.01 5.78
C ASN A 41 -7.30 -0.96 6.85
N ASP A 42 -7.48 -2.27 6.67
CA ASP A 42 -6.86 -3.28 7.53
C ASP A 42 -5.33 -3.25 7.38
N PHE A 43 -4.84 -3.21 6.15
CA PHE A 43 -3.40 -3.05 5.87
C PHE A 43 -2.84 -1.79 6.53
N LEU A 44 -3.51 -0.66 6.33
CA LEU A 44 -3.12 0.61 6.93
C LEU A 44 -3.06 0.51 8.46
N SER A 45 -4.06 -0.09 9.09
CA SER A 45 -4.11 -0.25 10.55
C SER A 45 -2.98 -1.13 11.07
N LYS A 46 -2.67 -2.23 10.37
CA LYS A 46 -1.54 -3.12 10.68
C LYS A 46 -0.20 -2.41 10.55
N LEU A 47 -0.02 -1.62 9.50
CA LEU A 47 1.18 -0.80 9.31
C LEU A 47 1.34 0.23 10.42
N LYS A 48 0.29 0.99 10.75
CA LYS A 48 0.32 1.98 11.84
C LYS A 48 0.73 1.35 13.17
N SER A 49 0.16 0.18 13.47
CA SER A 49 0.51 -0.60 14.66
C SER A 49 1.96 -1.09 14.64
N SER A 50 2.41 -1.67 13.52
CA SER A 50 3.76 -2.22 13.38
C SER A 50 4.86 -1.16 13.34
N LEU A 51 4.55 0.04 12.89
CA LEU A 51 5.48 1.16 12.72
C LEU A 51 5.36 2.20 13.84
N ASN A 52 4.38 2.03 14.74
CA ASN A 52 4.04 3.00 15.79
C ASN A 52 3.89 4.43 15.22
N ALA A 53 3.11 4.57 14.15
CA ALA A 53 2.93 5.83 13.44
C ALA A 53 1.46 6.09 13.11
N GLU A 54 1.03 7.35 13.17
CA GLU A 54 -0.33 7.75 12.82
C GLU A 54 -0.54 7.88 11.30
N GLU A 55 0.51 8.20 10.56
CA GLU A 55 0.52 8.27 9.10
C GLU A 55 1.69 7.49 8.54
N ILE A 56 1.44 6.81 7.42
CA ILE A 56 2.46 6.00 6.76
C ILE A 56 3.03 6.81 5.60
N THR A 57 4.13 7.51 5.85
CA THR A 57 4.84 8.40 4.92
C THR A 57 6.12 7.76 4.40
N ILE A 58 6.75 8.39 3.40
CA ILE A 58 8.07 7.98 2.89
C ILE A 58 9.10 7.93 4.03
N GLU A 59 9.13 8.96 4.88
CA GLU A 59 10.07 9.07 6.01
C GLU A 59 9.88 7.92 7.00
N VAL A 60 8.64 7.69 7.47
CA VAL A 60 8.32 6.62 8.43
C VAL A 60 8.74 5.24 7.89
N VAL A 61 8.46 4.96 6.62
CA VAL A 61 8.81 3.69 5.99
C VAL A 61 10.34 3.57 5.78
N THR A 62 11.00 4.66 5.38
CA THR A 62 12.46 4.69 5.18
C THR A 62 13.20 4.44 6.48
N ASP A 63 12.83 5.15 7.55
CA ASP A 63 13.44 4.99 8.87
C ASP A 63 13.26 3.55 9.37
N ARG A 64 12.06 2.99 9.20
CA ARG A 64 11.83 1.60 9.61
C ARG A 64 12.70 0.63 8.83
N VAL A 65 12.78 0.75 7.50
CA VAL A 65 13.58 -0.15 6.67
C VAL A 65 15.06 -0.06 7.05
N ALA A 66 15.56 1.14 7.37
CA ALA A 66 16.94 1.34 7.84
C ALA A 66 17.20 0.65 9.20
N ASP A 67 16.20 0.58 10.07
CA ASP A 67 16.28 -0.05 11.39
C ASP A 67 16.04 -1.57 11.38
N MET A 68 15.68 -2.17 10.24
CA MET A 68 15.37 -3.60 10.14
C MET A 68 16.60 -4.44 9.81
N THR A 69 16.80 -5.51 10.59
CA THR A 69 17.85 -6.50 10.33
C THR A 69 17.33 -7.60 9.40
N PRO A 70 17.99 -7.88 8.26
CA PRO A 70 17.66 -9.00 7.38
C PRO A 70 17.71 -10.35 8.13
N GLY A 71 16.54 -10.95 8.37
CA GLY A 71 16.44 -12.29 8.98
C GLY A 71 15.17 -12.53 9.79
N PHE A 72 14.80 -11.60 10.69
CA PHE A 72 13.62 -11.77 11.54
C PHE A 72 12.34 -11.24 10.89
N ASP A 73 12.47 -10.21 10.05
CA ASP A 73 11.33 -9.49 9.47
C ASP A 73 11.41 -9.44 7.92
N ALA A 74 11.96 -10.48 7.28
CA ALA A 74 12.19 -10.52 5.82
C ALA A 74 10.95 -10.14 4.99
N TRP A 75 9.80 -10.77 5.28
CA TRP A 75 8.55 -10.46 4.59
C TRP A 75 8.07 -9.02 4.81
N LYS A 76 8.24 -8.48 6.03
CA LYS A 76 7.92 -7.07 6.27
C LYS A 76 8.85 -6.14 5.49
N MET A 77 10.14 -6.46 5.34
CA MET A 77 11.05 -5.64 4.53
C MET A 77 10.65 -5.64 3.06
N GLU A 78 10.27 -6.78 2.50
CA GLU A 78 9.76 -6.86 1.12
C GLU A 78 8.48 -6.02 0.95
N SER A 79 7.54 -6.16 1.89
CA SER A 79 6.32 -5.37 1.92
C SER A 79 6.59 -3.85 2.00
N LEU A 80 7.45 -3.43 2.93
CA LEU A 80 7.81 -2.03 3.12
C LEU A 80 8.62 -1.48 1.95
N SER A 81 9.41 -2.30 1.26
CA SER A 81 10.14 -1.89 0.05
C SER A 81 9.19 -1.60 -1.10
N SER A 82 8.22 -2.49 -1.34
CA SER A 82 7.14 -2.27 -2.31
C SER A 82 6.32 -1.02 -1.99
N LEU A 83 6.02 -0.80 -0.70
CA LEU A 83 5.32 0.39 -0.23
C LEU A 83 6.13 1.67 -0.43
N LEU A 84 7.44 1.62 -0.19
CA LEU A 84 8.32 2.77 -0.39
C LEU A 84 8.43 3.15 -1.87
N GLU A 85 8.52 2.17 -2.77
CA GLU A 85 8.46 2.42 -4.21
C GLU A 85 7.12 3.08 -4.60
N LEU A 86 6.00 2.56 -4.09
CA LEU A 86 4.67 3.13 -4.32
C LEU A 86 4.60 4.60 -3.88
N LEU A 87 5.04 4.91 -2.66
CA LEU A 87 5.00 6.27 -2.12
C LEU A 87 5.85 7.22 -2.96
N ASN A 88 7.08 6.83 -3.30
CA ASN A 88 7.97 7.61 -4.18
C ASN A 88 7.37 7.86 -5.57
N MET A 89 6.71 6.86 -6.16
CA MET A 89 6.06 6.98 -7.47
C MET A 89 4.77 7.81 -7.44
N SER A 90 4.08 7.84 -6.30
CA SER A 90 2.78 8.49 -6.20
C SER A 90 2.88 10.01 -6.26
N GLY A 91 3.98 10.59 -5.75
CA GLY A 91 4.06 12.03 -5.46
C GLY A 91 3.12 12.47 -4.34
N ILE A 92 2.52 11.51 -3.63
CA ILE A 92 1.57 11.69 -2.53
C ILE A 92 2.34 11.46 -1.21
N ALA A 93 2.00 12.22 -0.17
CA ALA A 93 2.77 12.25 1.06
C ALA A 93 2.59 10.99 1.93
N SER A 94 1.45 10.30 1.82
CA SER A 94 1.14 9.13 2.67
C SER A 94 0.25 8.07 2.02
N LEU A 95 0.34 6.84 2.55
CA LEU A 95 -0.56 5.73 2.18
C LEU A 95 -2.02 6.07 2.50
N ASN A 96 -2.29 6.85 3.55
CA ASN A 96 -3.63 7.30 3.92
C ASN A 96 -4.30 8.04 2.74
N GLN A 97 -3.56 8.95 2.10
CA GLN A 97 -4.06 9.71 0.95
C GLN A 97 -4.25 8.83 -0.29
N ILE A 98 -3.34 7.89 -0.53
CA ILE A 98 -3.47 6.90 -1.62
C ILE A 98 -4.76 6.09 -1.46
N ILE A 99 -5.03 5.59 -0.24
CA ILE A 99 -6.24 4.81 0.06
C ILE A 99 -7.50 5.66 -0.13
N ALA A 100 -7.49 6.92 0.33
CA ALA A 100 -8.63 7.83 0.13
C ALA A 100 -8.93 8.08 -1.35
N ASN A 101 -7.90 8.19 -2.20
CA ASN A 101 -8.06 8.33 -3.65
C ASN A 101 -8.70 7.08 -4.27
N TYR A 102 -8.21 5.88 -3.94
CA TYR A 102 -8.79 4.64 -4.45
C TYR A 102 -10.23 4.43 -3.99
N GLN A 103 -10.54 4.76 -2.73
CA GLN A 103 -11.93 4.72 -2.24
C GLN A 103 -12.82 5.71 -3.01
N SER A 104 -12.32 6.91 -3.33
CA SER A 104 -13.09 7.90 -4.11
C SER A 104 -13.39 7.43 -5.53
N LEU A 105 -12.48 6.69 -6.17
CA LEU A 105 -12.71 6.07 -7.49
C LEU A 105 -13.87 5.06 -7.47
N GLN A 106 -14.05 4.34 -6.35
CA GLN A 106 -15.16 3.41 -6.16
C GLN A 106 -16.52 4.13 -6.16
N TYR A 107 -16.61 5.33 -5.57
CA TYR A 107 -17.84 6.12 -5.50
C TYR A 107 -18.08 7.02 -6.72
N GLY A 108 -17.05 7.30 -7.53
CA GLY A 108 -17.13 8.14 -8.72
C GLY A 108 -17.75 7.47 -9.95
N LYS A 109 -17.75 6.13 -10.04
CA LYS A 109 -18.32 5.37 -11.18
C LYS A 109 -19.85 5.24 -11.15
N GLY A 110 -20.54 5.90 -10.21
CA GLY A 110 -21.99 5.82 -10.02
C GLY A 110 -22.81 6.99 -10.56
N ARG A 111 -22.29 7.81 -11.49
CA ARG A 111 -23.02 8.91 -12.13
C ARG A 111 -22.96 8.86 -13.64
#